data_AF-A0A1H5EAA5-F1
#
_entry.id   AF-A0A1H5EAA5-F1
#
_cell.length_a   1.000
_cell.length_b   1.000
_cell.length_c   1.000
_cell.angle_alpha   90.00
_cell.angle_beta   90.00
_cell.angle_gamma   90.00
#
_symmetry.space_group_name_H-M   'P 1'
#
loop_
_entity.id
_entity.type
_entity.pdbx_description
1 polymer ?
#
loop_
_entity_poly.entity_id
_entity_poly.type
_entity_poly.pdbx_seq_one_letter_code
_entity_poly.pdbx_strand_id
1 'polypeptide(L)'
;MQHVSRYHPLLVTLHWLLALLIIAALAIGFFGLAATPNSDPGKVDVLRLHMAGGMLILALMVIRFIVRMRTARPARATTGHRSLDRIAPISHYGFYVLVGLMVGTGYTTGILAGLPEIVFGRSGAPLPQSFMIYPTFVAHVYIAAFLVGFIILHVLAAFYHQFVRKDGLFRRMFFGPRVSDPAAPAE
;
A
#
# COMPACT_ATOMS: atom_id res chain seq x y z
N MET A 1 20.87 1.49 18.73
CA MET A 1 19.98 2.56 18.23
C MET A 1 19.00 2.93 19.34
N GLN A 2 18.65 4.21 19.55
CA GLN A 2 17.68 4.56 20.61
C GLN A 2 16.28 4.01 20.26
N HIS A 3 15.77 3.11 21.10
CA HIS A 3 14.40 2.61 20.98
C HIS A 3 13.44 3.66 21.55
N VAL A 4 12.33 3.87 20.85
CA VAL A 4 11.27 4.81 21.25
C VAL A 4 9.97 4.04 21.44
N SER A 5 9.15 4.47 22.38
CA SER A 5 7.85 3.83 22.65
C SER A 5 6.88 3.82 21.46
N ARG A 6 7.01 4.75 20.49
CA ARG A 6 6.09 4.92 19.35
C ARG A 6 6.78 5.40 18.07
N TYR A 7 6.14 5.18 16.92
CA TYR A 7 6.63 5.69 15.65
C TYR A 7 6.58 7.22 15.55
N HIS A 8 7.38 7.78 14.65
CA HIS A 8 7.34 9.21 14.32
C HIS A 8 5.93 9.62 13.86
N PRO A 9 5.34 10.75 14.32
CA PRO A 9 3.99 11.18 13.94
C PRO A 9 3.78 11.25 12.44
N LEU A 10 4.75 11.81 11.69
CA LEU A 10 4.72 11.78 10.23
C LEU A 10 4.60 10.36 9.65
N LEU A 11 5.28 9.37 10.23
CA LEU A 11 5.17 7.98 9.80
C LEU A 11 3.80 7.37 10.14
N VAL A 12 3.18 7.79 11.25
CA VAL A 12 1.82 7.39 11.62
C VAL A 12 0.81 8.00 10.65
N THR A 13 0.89 9.31 10.37
CA THR A 13 0.03 10.00 9.40
C THR A 13 0.14 9.36 8.02
N LEU A 14 1.36 9.16 7.52
CA LEU A 14 1.58 8.53 6.22
C LEU A 14 1.03 7.10 6.18
N HIS A 15 1.12 6.34 7.28
CA HIS A 15 0.56 4.97 7.31
C HIS A 15 -0.94 4.97 7.10
N TRP A 16 -1.68 5.74 7.90
CA TRP A 16 -3.14 5.76 7.85
C TRP A 16 -3.66 6.39 6.57
N LEU A 17 -3.01 7.45 6.08
CA LEU A 17 -3.32 8.04 4.78
C LEU A 17 -3.13 7.02 3.66
N LEU A 18 -1.99 6.33 3.61
CA LEU A 18 -1.72 5.30 2.59
C LEU A 18 -2.68 4.12 2.69
N ALA A 19 -3.01 3.66 3.91
CA ALA A 19 -3.97 2.58 4.10
C ALA A 19 -5.33 2.94 3.50
N LEU A 20 -5.84 4.15 3.77
CA LEU A 20 -7.08 4.64 3.19
C LEU A 20 -7.01 4.75 1.66
N LEU A 21 -5.94 5.36 1.13
CA LEU A 21 -5.77 5.53 -0.32
C LEU A 21 -5.66 4.20 -1.06
N ILE A 22 -4.94 3.23 -0.51
CA ILE A 22 -4.78 1.90 -1.10
C ILE A 22 -6.13 1.16 -1.12
N ILE A 23 -6.88 1.20 -0.01
CA ILE A 23 -8.23 0.59 0.04
C ILE A 23 -9.15 1.24 -0.99
N ALA A 24 -9.14 2.58 -1.09
CA ALA A 24 -9.93 3.29 -2.08
C ALA A 24 -9.52 2.94 -3.52
N ALA A 25 -8.23 2.87 -3.82
CA ALA A 25 -7.73 2.51 -5.14
C ALA A 25 -8.10 1.06 -5.54
N LEU A 26 -8.00 0.11 -4.60
CA LEU A 26 -8.45 -1.26 -4.80
C LEU A 26 -9.96 -1.34 -5.03
N ALA A 27 -10.76 -0.62 -4.24
CA ALA A 27 -12.21 -0.55 -4.43
C ALA A 27 -12.58 0.04 -5.81
N ILE A 28 -11.93 1.12 -6.22
CA ILE A 28 -12.10 1.70 -7.56
C ILE A 28 -11.71 0.68 -8.64
N GLY A 29 -10.62 -0.07 -8.46
CA GLY A 29 -10.20 -1.10 -9.39
C GLY A 29 -11.21 -2.24 -9.55
N PHE A 30 -11.62 -2.86 -8.44
CA PHE A 30 -12.50 -4.03 -8.44
C PHE A 30 -13.97 -3.70 -8.70
N PHE A 31 -14.49 -2.61 -8.14
CA PHE A 31 -15.93 -2.30 -8.19
C PHE A 31 -16.26 -1.17 -9.17
N GLY A 32 -15.30 -0.32 -9.51
CA GLY A 32 -15.47 0.71 -10.54
C GLY A 32 -15.02 0.20 -11.91
N LEU A 33 -13.72 -0.03 -12.07
CA LEU A 33 -13.11 -0.32 -13.36
C LEU A 33 -13.44 -1.72 -13.88
N ALA A 34 -13.40 -2.76 -13.05
CA ALA A 34 -13.70 -4.12 -13.50
C ALA A 34 -15.20 -4.34 -13.80
N ALA A 35 -16.09 -3.61 -13.11
CA ALA A 35 -17.54 -3.70 -13.31
C ALA A 35 -18.05 -2.88 -14.51
N THR A 36 -17.26 -1.93 -15.01
CA THR A 36 -17.66 -1.02 -16.10
C THR A 36 -17.06 -1.49 -17.43
N PRO A 37 -17.84 -1.66 -18.51
CA PRO A 37 -17.31 -2.00 -19.84
C PRO A 37 -16.37 -0.92 -20.41
N ASN A 38 -15.38 -1.31 -21.22
CA ASN A 38 -14.46 -0.34 -21.87
C ASN A 38 -15.15 0.58 -22.90
N SER A 39 -16.32 0.19 -23.40
CA SER A 39 -17.15 1.00 -24.29
C SER A 39 -17.90 2.12 -23.58
N ASP A 40 -17.94 2.11 -22.25
CA ASP A 40 -18.61 3.14 -21.46
C ASP A 40 -17.73 4.40 -21.38
N PRO A 41 -18.20 5.57 -21.86
CA PRO A 41 -17.45 6.82 -21.78
C PRO A 41 -17.09 7.22 -20.35
N GLY A 42 -17.93 6.90 -19.36
CA GLY A 42 -17.73 7.21 -17.95
C GLY A 42 -16.53 6.49 -17.34
N LYS A 43 -16.07 5.38 -17.95
CA LYS A 43 -14.89 4.64 -17.48
C LYS A 43 -13.62 5.47 -17.53
N VAL A 44 -13.52 6.43 -18.45
CA VAL A 44 -12.34 7.29 -18.61
C VAL A 44 -12.10 8.14 -17.35
N ASP A 45 -13.14 8.68 -16.72
CA ASP A 45 -12.99 9.49 -15.52
C ASP A 45 -12.61 8.65 -14.30
N VAL A 46 -13.19 7.44 -14.18
CA VAL A 46 -12.80 6.47 -13.14
C VAL A 46 -11.33 6.06 -13.32
N LEU A 47 -10.90 5.84 -14.57
CA LEU A 47 -9.52 5.50 -14.90
C LEU A 47 -8.56 6.65 -14.58
N ARG A 48 -8.98 7.90 -14.83
CA ARG A 48 -8.22 9.10 -14.44
C ARG A 48 -7.95 9.13 -12.94
N LEU A 49 -8.99 8.93 -12.14
CA LEU A 49 -8.87 8.91 -10.68
C LEU A 49 -7.96 7.77 -10.21
N HIS A 50 -8.14 6.57 -10.79
CA HIS A 50 -7.36 5.40 -10.43
C HIS A 50 -5.86 5.57 -10.76
N MET A 51 -5.55 6.04 -11.97
CA MET A 51 -4.16 6.27 -12.41
C MET A 51 -3.48 7.37 -11.58
N ALA A 52 -4.15 8.50 -11.38
CA ALA A 52 -3.60 9.60 -10.57
C ALA A 52 -3.41 9.16 -9.11
N GLY A 53 -4.39 8.45 -8.54
CA GLY A 53 -4.32 7.89 -7.20
C GLY A 53 -3.17 6.90 -7.04
N GLY A 54 -2.94 6.02 -8.02
CA GLY A 54 -1.81 5.09 -8.04
C GLY A 54 -0.45 5.80 -7.99
N MET A 55 -0.27 6.85 -8.79
CA MET A 55 0.96 7.65 -8.77
C MET A 55 1.16 8.40 -7.45
N LEU A 56 0.08 8.96 -6.89
CA LEU A 56 0.13 9.61 -5.57
C LEU A 56 0.53 8.61 -4.47
N ILE A 57 -0.06 7.41 -4.47
CA ILE A 57 0.28 6.35 -3.52
C ILE A 57 1.76 5.98 -3.65
N LEU A 58 2.31 5.85 -4.87
CA LEU A 58 3.73 5.57 -5.07
C LEU A 58 4.61 6.66 -4.47
N ALA A 59 4.31 7.93 -4.76
CA ALA A 59 5.07 9.06 -4.22
C ALA A 59 5.05 9.08 -2.68
N LEU A 60 3.87 8.91 -2.08
CA LEU A 60 3.73 8.84 -0.62
C LEU A 60 4.42 7.61 -0.02
N MET A 61 4.44 6.47 -0.72
CA MET A 61 5.18 5.28 -0.29
C MET A 61 6.69 5.52 -0.29
N VAL A 62 7.24 6.23 -1.28
CA VAL A 62 8.66 6.62 -1.30
C VAL A 62 8.97 7.57 -0.14
N ILE A 63 8.15 8.59 0.07
CA ILE A 63 8.31 9.52 1.21
C ILE A 63 8.26 8.75 2.53
N ARG A 64 7.28 7.86 2.69
CA ARG A 64 7.15 6.99 3.86
C ARG A 64 8.41 6.15 4.08
N PHE A 65 8.96 5.56 3.03
CA PHE A 65 10.17 4.76 3.10
C PHE A 65 11.36 5.59 3.59
N ILE A 66 11.56 6.79 3.04
CA ILE A 66 12.62 7.72 3.44
C ILE A 66 12.44 8.10 4.92
N VAL A 67 11.24 8.53 5.33
CA VAL A 67 10.94 8.88 6.72
C VAL A 67 11.21 7.70 7.65
N ARG A 68 10.81 6.48 7.25
CA ARG A 68 11.08 5.26 8.02
C ARG A 68 12.59 5.07 8.20
N MET A 69 13.40 5.26 7.17
CA MET A 69 14.87 5.13 7.24
C MET A 69 15.54 6.20 8.10
N ARG A 70 14.96 7.40 8.15
CA ARG A 70 15.54 8.56 8.85
C ARG A 70 15.07 8.73 10.30
N THR A 71 14.08 7.96 10.77
CA THR A 71 13.49 8.14 12.11
C THR A 71 13.69 6.91 13.00
N ALA A 72 13.86 7.16 14.30
CA ALA A 72 13.90 6.11 15.31
C ALA A 72 12.58 5.32 15.33
N ARG A 73 12.66 4.03 15.66
CA ARG A 73 11.53 3.09 15.61
C ARG A 73 11.39 2.37 16.95
N PRO A 74 10.16 2.01 17.34
CA PRO A 74 9.97 1.09 18.45
C PRO A 74 10.68 -0.23 18.23
N ALA A 75 11.04 -0.87 19.35
CA ALA A 75 11.48 -2.26 19.35
C ALA A 75 10.46 -3.13 18.59
N ARG A 76 10.94 -4.18 17.92
CA ARG A 76 10.06 -5.08 17.17
C ARG A 76 9.06 -5.73 18.12
N ALA A 77 7.81 -5.85 17.68
CA ALA A 77 6.85 -6.67 18.42
C ALA A 77 7.29 -8.14 18.34
N THR A 78 7.23 -8.84 19.46
CA THR A 78 7.62 -10.26 19.54
C THR A 78 6.42 -11.10 19.96
N THR A 79 6.19 -12.16 19.19
CA THR A 79 5.24 -13.22 19.50
C THR A 79 5.78 -14.20 20.55
N GLY A 80 7.08 -14.12 20.89
CA GLY A 80 7.80 -15.11 21.69
C GLY A 80 8.26 -16.34 20.87
N HIS A 81 7.89 -16.44 19.60
CA HIS A 81 8.31 -17.51 18.69
C HIS A 81 9.23 -16.96 17.62
N ARG A 82 10.50 -17.40 17.62
CA ARG A 82 11.54 -16.96 16.68
C ARG A 82 11.14 -17.08 15.20
N SER A 83 10.36 -18.09 14.83
CA SER A 83 9.91 -18.30 13.44
C SER A 83 8.90 -17.23 13.00
N LEU A 84 7.90 -16.93 13.82
CA LEU A 84 6.89 -15.91 13.54
C LEU A 84 7.50 -14.50 13.56
N ASP A 85 8.43 -14.24 14.49
CA ASP A 85 9.08 -12.94 14.63
C ASP A 85 10.00 -12.59 13.44
N ARG A 86 10.50 -13.60 12.71
CA ARG A 86 11.28 -13.40 11.47
C ARG A 86 10.43 -12.94 10.29
N ILE A 87 9.12 -13.20 10.31
CA ILE A 87 8.19 -12.84 9.23
C ILE A 87 7.73 -11.39 9.37
N ALA A 88 7.67 -10.86 10.60
CA ALA A 88 7.19 -9.50 10.87
C ALA A 88 7.94 -8.39 10.11
N PRO A 89 9.28 -8.38 9.96
CA PRO A 89 9.98 -7.40 9.13
C PRO A 89 9.67 -7.54 7.63
N ILE A 90 9.46 -8.78 7.15
CA ILE A 90 9.19 -9.09 5.74
C ILE A 90 7.87 -8.44 5.30
N SER A 91 6.89 -8.37 6.21
CA SER A 91 5.59 -7.76 5.91
C SER A 91 5.70 -6.33 5.37
N HIS A 92 6.54 -5.49 5.97
CA HIS A 92 6.65 -4.09 5.57
C HIS A 92 7.38 -3.91 4.24
N TYR A 93 8.46 -4.66 4.02
CA TYR A 93 9.16 -4.64 2.73
C TYR A 93 8.30 -5.21 1.60
N GLY A 94 7.48 -6.22 1.90
CA GLY A 94 6.49 -6.77 0.99
C GLY A 94 5.52 -5.70 0.47
N PHE A 95 4.99 -4.83 1.34
CA PHE A 95 4.12 -3.73 0.89
C PHE A 95 4.83 -2.75 -0.06
N TYR A 96 6.09 -2.38 0.19
CA TYR A 96 6.83 -1.50 -0.73
C TYR A 96 7.01 -2.15 -2.10
N VAL A 97 7.38 -3.43 -2.14
CA VAL A 97 7.54 -4.18 -3.39
C VAL A 97 6.20 -4.33 -4.12
N LEU A 98 5.15 -4.78 -3.43
CA LEU A 98 3.84 -5.01 -4.05
C LEU A 98 3.22 -3.72 -4.59
N VAL A 99 3.28 -2.62 -3.85
CA VAL A 99 2.77 -1.33 -4.34
C VAL A 99 3.61 -0.82 -5.50
N GLY A 100 4.93 -0.99 -5.47
CA GLY A 100 5.80 -0.66 -6.60
C GLY A 100 5.46 -1.48 -7.85
N LEU A 101 5.22 -2.78 -7.71
CA LEU A 101 4.80 -3.66 -8.79
C LEU A 101 3.41 -3.31 -9.31
N MET A 102 2.45 -2.98 -8.43
CA MET A 102 1.13 -2.49 -8.82
C MET A 102 1.24 -1.27 -9.72
N VAL A 103 1.95 -0.24 -9.27
CA VAL A 103 2.07 1.01 -10.04
C VAL A 103 2.89 0.80 -11.30
N GLY A 104 3.97 0.02 -11.25
CA GLY A 104 4.78 -0.31 -12.42
C GLY A 104 3.98 -1.03 -13.51
N THR A 105 3.24 -2.08 -13.15
CA THR A 105 2.40 -2.82 -14.11
C THR A 105 1.25 -1.98 -14.67
N GLY A 106 0.62 -1.17 -13.82
CA GLY A 106 -0.45 -0.24 -14.24
C GLY A 106 0.07 0.86 -15.17
N TYR A 107 1.21 1.46 -14.83
CA TYR A 107 1.86 2.49 -15.63
C TYR A 107 2.26 1.95 -17.01
N THR A 108 2.93 0.79 -17.06
CA THR A 108 3.33 0.17 -18.35
C THR A 108 2.11 -0.20 -19.19
N THR A 109 1.05 -0.74 -18.59
CA THR A 109 -0.23 -0.96 -19.28
C THR A 109 -0.77 0.35 -19.85
N GLY A 110 -0.72 1.43 -19.07
CA GLY A 110 -1.09 2.78 -19.49
C GLY A 110 -0.36 3.23 -20.75
N ILE A 111 0.96 3.09 -20.78
CA ILE A 111 1.78 3.44 -21.95
C ILE A 111 1.42 2.57 -23.16
N LEU A 112 1.37 1.25 -22.99
CA LEU A 112 1.08 0.30 -24.09
C LEU A 112 -0.33 0.47 -24.69
N ALA A 113 -1.27 0.96 -23.88
CA ALA A 113 -2.66 1.19 -24.29
C ALA A 113 -2.96 2.64 -24.69
N GLY A 114 -1.96 3.53 -24.75
CA GLY A 114 -2.17 4.94 -25.10
C GLY A 114 -3.03 5.72 -24.09
N LEU A 115 -3.16 5.23 -22.86
CA LEU A 115 -4.06 5.82 -21.86
C LEU A 115 -3.71 7.26 -21.45
N PRO A 116 -2.45 7.72 -21.41
CA PRO A 116 -2.16 9.11 -21.07
C PRO A 116 -2.90 10.12 -21.96
N GLU A 117 -2.90 9.90 -23.28
CA GLU A 117 -3.58 10.77 -24.24
C GLU A 117 -5.10 10.65 -24.16
N ILE A 118 -5.62 9.43 -24.02
CA ILE A 118 -7.07 9.20 -23.89
C ILE A 118 -7.62 9.83 -22.61
N VAL A 119 -6.95 9.61 -21.48
CA VAL A 119 -7.46 9.91 -20.14
C VAL A 119 -7.13 11.34 -19.69
N PHE A 120 -5.89 11.77 -19.84
CA PHE A 120 -5.43 13.09 -19.39
C PHE A 120 -5.40 14.09 -20.55
N GLY A 121 -5.00 13.66 -21.75
CA GLY A 121 -5.02 14.47 -22.96
C GLY A 121 -6.43 14.69 -23.54
N ARG A 122 -7.41 13.87 -23.14
CA ARG A 122 -8.80 13.91 -23.63
C ARG A 122 -8.88 13.84 -25.17
N SER A 123 -8.06 12.97 -25.78
CA SER A 123 -8.01 12.83 -27.25
C SER A 123 -9.33 12.40 -27.90
N GLY A 124 -10.27 11.85 -27.12
CA GLY A 124 -11.53 11.29 -27.62
C GLY A 124 -11.37 9.93 -28.32
N ALA A 125 -10.14 9.41 -28.38
CA ALA A 125 -9.89 8.07 -28.90
C ALA A 125 -10.54 7.01 -27.98
N PRO A 126 -11.08 5.92 -28.55
CA PRO A 126 -11.72 4.88 -27.78
C PRO A 126 -10.70 4.12 -26.92
N LEU A 127 -11.13 3.63 -25.76
CA LEU A 127 -10.34 2.67 -25.00
C LEU A 127 -10.18 1.35 -25.79
N PRO A 128 -9.09 0.59 -25.59
CA PRO A 128 -8.97 -0.74 -26.15
C PRO A 128 -10.16 -1.60 -25.78
N GLN A 129 -10.60 -2.49 -26.68
CA GLN A 129 -11.76 -3.36 -26.43
C GLN A 129 -11.61 -4.19 -25.15
N SER A 130 -10.39 -4.64 -24.86
CA SER A 130 -10.03 -5.34 -23.63
C SER A 130 -8.59 -5.01 -23.22
N PHE A 131 -8.36 -4.82 -21.92
CA PHE A 131 -7.01 -4.69 -21.38
C PHE A 131 -6.31 -6.04 -21.17
N MET A 132 -7.03 -7.17 -21.24
CA MET A 132 -6.45 -8.51 -21.05
C MET A 132 -5.42 -8.88 -22.11
N ILE A 133 -5.41 -8.17 -23.24
CA ILE A 133 -4.38 -8.34 -24.28
C ILE A 133 -3.00 -7.89 -23.82
N TYR A 134 -2.90 -7.08 -22.76
CA TYR A 134 -1.64 -6.60 -22.20
C TYR A 134 -1.19 -7.52 -21.05
N PRO A 135 -0.05 -8.23 -21.16
CA PRO A 135 0.43 -9.10 -20.08
C PRO A 135 0.65 -8.37 -18.75
N THR A 136 1.01 -7.09 -18.82
CA THR A 136 1.16 -6.22 -17.65
C THR A 136 -0.17 -5.96 -16.94
N PHE A 137 -1.29 -5.91 -17.65
CA PHE A 137 -2.60 -5.77 -17.03
C PHE A 137 -3.00 -7.05 -16.30
N VAL A 138 -2.74 -8.21 -16.93
CA VAL A 138 -2.94 -9.51 -16.30
C VAL A 138 -2.14 -9.61 -15.00
N ALA A 139 -0.86 -9.23 -15.04
CA ALA A 139 -0.02 -9.14 -13.85
C ALA A 139 -0.61 -8.18 -12.80
N HIS A 140 -1.07 -6.99 -13.21
CA HIS A 140 -1.68 -6.00 -12.32
C HIS A 140 -2.88 -6.57 -11.56
N VAL A 141 -3.77 -7.32 -12.22
CA VAL A 141 -4.92 -7.96 -11.59
C VAL A 141 -4.50 -9.00 -10.56
N TYR A 142 -3.53 -9.87 -10.88
CA TYR A 142 -3.04 -10.87 -9.93
C TYR A 142 -2.31 -10.24 -8.74
N ILE A 143 -1.50 -9.21 -8.98
CA ILE A 143 -0.81 -8.48 -7.91
C ILE A 143 -1.84 -7.77 -7.02
N ALA A 144 -2.93 -7.25 -7.57
CA ALA A 144 -4.01 -6.64 -6.79
C ALA A 144 -4.67 -7.66 -5.85
N ALA A 145 -4.99 -8.85 -6.36
CA ALA A 145 -5.55 -9.94 -5.55
C ALA A 145 -4.58 -10.37 -4.44
N PHE A 146 -3.29 -10.51 -4.77
CA PHE A 146 -2.26 -10.84 -3.79
C PHE A 146 -2.10 -9.74 -2.74
N LEU A 147 -2.14 -8.47 -3.14
CA LEU A 147 -2.08 -7.32 -2.24
C LEU A 147 -3.26 -7.31 -1.27
N VAL A 148 -4.48 -7.63 -1.72
CA VAL A 148 -5.66 -7.78 -0.84
C VAL A 148 -5.40 -8.86 0.21
N GLY A 149 -4.96 -10.04 -0.20
CA GLY A 149 -4.62 -11.12 0.74
C GLY A 149 -3.55 -10.71 1.75
N PHE A 150 -2.54 -9.99 1.29
CA PHE A 150 -1.46 -9.48 2.13
C PHE A 150 -1.93 -8.40 3.13
N ILE A 151 -2.86 -7.52 2.73
CA ILE A 151 -3.53 -6.57 3.64
C ILE A 151 -4.32 -7.31 4.72
N ILE A 152 -5.10 -8.32 4.34
CA ILE A 152 -5.89 -9.11 5.30
C ILE A 152 -4.96 -9.77 6.33
N LEU A 153 -3.89 -10.42 5.88
CA LEU A 153 -2.91 -11.04 6.78
C LEU A 153 -2.25 -10.01 7.71
N HIS A 154 -1.92 -8.83 7.18
CA HIS A 154 -1.35 -7.74 7.99
C HIS A 154 -2.31 -7.27 9.09
N VAL A 155 -3.59 -7.07 8.77
CA VAL A 155 -4.62 -6.65 9.73
C VAL A 155 -4.87 -7.73 10.78
N LEU A 156 -4.98 -9.00 10.37
CA LEU A 156 -5.14 -10.14 11.28
C LEU A 156 -3.96 -10.26 12.25
N ALA A 157 -2.73 -10.10 11.76
CA ALA A 157 -1.55 -10.07 12.62
C ALA A 157 -1.61 -8.92 13.62
N ALA A 158 -2.03 -7.73 13.19
CA ALA A 158 -2.17 -6.57 14.07
C ALA A 158 -3.23 -6.81 15.17
N PHE A 159 -4.36 -7.43 14.84
CA PHE A 159 -5.38 -7.84 15.80
C PHE A 159 -4.90 -8.93 16.75
N TYR A 160 -4.15 -9.92 16.25
CA TYR A 160 -3.55 -10.95 17.11
C TYR A 160 -2.65 -10.33 18.17
N HIS A 161 -1.77 -9.40 17.78
CA HIS A 161 -0.92 -8.69 18.74
C HIS A 161 -1.73 -7.85 19.73
N GLN A 162 -2.73 -7.12 19.26
CA GLN A 162 -3.53 -6.25 20.10
C GLN A 162 -4.40 -7.01 21.11
N PHE A 163 -5.10 -8.06 20.68
CA PHE A 163 -6.15 -8.71 21.48
C PHE A 163 -5.71 -10.03 22.13
N VAL A 164 -4.83 -10.79 21.47
CA VAL A 164 -4.34 -12.08 22.00
C VAL A 164 -3.04 -11.89 22.78
N ARG A 165 -2.03 -11.24 22.17
CA ARG A 165 -0.75 -10.96 22.85
C ARG A 165 -0.87 -9.84 23.88
N LYS A 166 -1.85 -8.95 23.71
CA LYS A 166 -2.11 -7.79 24.58
C LYS A 166 -0.86 -6.93 24.79
N ASP A 167 0.00 -6.85 23.77
CA ASP A 167 1.28 -6.11 23.81
C ASP A 167 1.13 -4.62 23.45
N GLY A 168 -0.10 -4.17 23.23
CA GLY A 168 -0.45 -2.79 22.96
C GLY A 168 0.10 -2.28 21.62
N LEU A 169 0.27 -3.16 20.61
CA LEU A 169 0.80 -2.82 19.28
C LEU A 169 0.18 -1.55 18.69
N PHE A 170 -1.14 -1.36 18.84
CA PHE A 170 -1.84 -0.19 18.29
C PHE A 170 -1.32 1.13 18.83
N ARG A 171 -0.86 1.17 20.09
CA ARG A 171 -0.30 2.40 20.69
C ARG A 171 0.93 2.91 19.94
N ARG A 172 1.65 2.01 19.24
CA ARG A 172 2.85 2.35 18.46
C ARG A 172 2.50 3.09 17.17
N MET A 173 1.31 2.83 16.61
CA MET A 173 0.78 3.41 15.36
C MET A 173 -0.34 4.42 15.61
N PHE A 174 -0.38 5.04 16.80
CA PHE A 174 -1.32 6.09 17.15
C PHE A 174 -0.60 7.31 17.73
N PHE A 175 -1.20 8.49 17.62
CA PHE A 175 -0.64 9.74 18.14
C PHE A 175 -0.47 9.70 19.67
N GLY A 176 0.60 10.29 20.19
CA GLY A 176 0.87 10.43 21.62
C GLY A 176 2.34 10.69 21.94
N PRO A 177 2.68 10.88 23.23
CA PRO A 177 4.04 11.19 23.67
C PRO A 177 5.04 10.10 23.23
N ARG A 178 6.20 10.53 22.70
CA ARG A 178 7.33 9.66 22.36
C ARG A 178 8.36 9.73 23.48
N VAL A 179 8.36 8.68 24.31
CA VAL A 179 9.36 8.50 25.37
C VAL A 179 10.45 7.57 24.82
N SER A 180 11.72 7.90 25.07
CA SER A 180 12.85 6.97 24.90
C SER A 180 12.63 5.76 25.81
N ASP A 181 12.85 4.55 25.28
CA ASP A 181 12.67 3.32 26.03
C ASP A 181 14.04 2.87 26.60
N PRO A 182 14.34 3.14 27.89
CA PRO A 182 15.62 2.77 28.48
C PRO A 182 15.77 1.26 28.72
N ALA A 183 14.68 0.47 28.59
CA ALA A 183 14.68 -0.97 28.86
C ALA A 183 14.91 -1.85 27.62
N ALA A 184 15.08 -1.25 26.44
CA ALA A 184 15.32 -2.02 25.22
C ALA A 184 16.75 -2.58 25.23
N PRO A 185 16.95 -3.91 25.09
CA PRO A 185 18.29 -4.48 25.02
C PRO A 185 19.08 -3.85 23.87
N ALA A 186 20.33 -3.49 24.13
CA ALA A 186 21.25 -3.09 23.07
C ALA A 186 21.44 -4.29 22.12
N GLU A 187 21.07 -4.13 20.85
CA GLU A 187 21.48 -5.04 19.76
C GLU A 187 22.98 -4.90 19.49
#